data_AF-A0A9D6LT16-F1
#
_entry.id   AF-A0A9D6LT16-F1
#
_cell.length_a   1.000
_cell.length_b   1.000
_cell.length_c   1.000
_cell.angle_alpha   90.00
_cell.angle_beta   90.00
_cell.angle_gamma   90.00
#
_symmetry.space_group_name_H-M   'P 1'
#
loop_
_entity.id
_entity.type
_entity.pdbx_description
1 polymer ?
#
loop_
_entity_poly.entity_id
_entity_poly.type
_entity_poly.pdbx_seq_one_letter_code
_entity_poly.pdbx_strand_id
1 'polypeptide(L)'
;LATPTQVREDQLDTRGAGYNARRRSWNFLEPWPGGEWRLRDIIDYQLIAMESCLYQAALRREDLLRNFYGIGRRTVERQEPPYAFVIPRAQHDPNSLTRLLQVFEFGLVEIERARHPFRAGGKDYQAGDYVIRLAQPYGSFAKTLLEVQHYPDLREYPGGPPKAPYDSTAHTLPLLLGVHVDTIDAEFVADLERVRAVGPEPGFVESAEKLALSPAFGNAWIAVNRLLRAGAEVSRDPRDGTFYVANQEPARSLLPELARSLGLRFTAAKANGARLRAPRIGLYKSYVPNMDEGWTRWILEQFEFPYACLVNKEIRAGHLREKFDVIVLPDALPRTMEAGYGTAPGGSPVMPEEFSGGLGEEGAAALREFASAGGVILAFNRASLYAIERLGAGARNVLTGLSNRDFLAPGALLTAVVDTSHPLAFGMEPRTAVWSESSPAFAPSSEGPNPPAVPVLRYPDGNPLASGWLLGEKLIEHHAVVMDAPVGKGHIILFGMRPQYRAQSHTTFKLFFNGLFL
;
A
#
# COMPACT_ATOMS: atom_id res chain seq x y z
N LEU A 1 8.81 36.51 -12.34
CA LEU A 1 7.96 37.37 -11.48
C LEU A 1 6.52 37.13 -11.90
N ALA A 2 5.63 36.78 -10.97
CA ALA A 2 4.24 36.46 -11.29
C ALA A 2 3.46 37.74 -11.66
N THR A 3 2.96 37.82 -12.88
CA THR A 3 2.16 38.96 -13.38
C THR A 3 0.79 38.96 -12.70
N PRO A 4 0.27 40.11 -12.23
CA PRO A 4 -1.10 40.21 -11.76
C PRO A 4 -2.11 39.72 -12.80
N THR A 5 -3.17 39.07 -12.34
CA THR A 5 -4.25 38.57 -13.21
C THR A 5 -5.54 39.29 -12.88
N GLN A 6 -6.29 39.69 -13.91
CA GLN A 6 -7.64 40.20 -13.71
C GLN A 6 -8.62 39.03 -13.66
N VAL A 7 -9.33 38.87 -12.54
CA VAL A 7 -10.36 37.84 -12.37
C VAL A 7 -11.69 38.54 -12.19
N ARG A 8 -12.63 38.30 -13.10
CA ARG A 8 -14.01 38.80 -12.98
C ARG A 8 -14.81 37.89 -12.05
N GLU A 9 -15.87 38.43 -11.46
CA GLU A 9 -16.76 37.67 -10.59
C GLU A 9 -17.29 36.40 -11.26
N ASP A 10 -17.65 36.46 -12.55
CA ASP A 10 -18.13 35.34 -13.35
C ASP A 10 -17.09 34.24 -13.59
N GLN A 11 -15.81 34.53 -13.33
CA GLN A 11 -14.70 33.57 -13.43
C GLN A 11 -14.40 32.86 -12.11
N LEU A 12 -14.97 33.32 -10.99
CA LEU A 12 -14.79 32.68 -9.68
C LEU A 12 -15.47 31.31 -9.66
N ASP A 13 -14.78 30.30 -9.12
CA ASP A 13 -15.29 28.94 -9.07
C ASP A 13 -16.50 28.81 -8.13
N THR A 14 -17.52 28.11 -8.61
CA THR A 14 -18.77 27.86 -7.91
C THR A 14 -19.02 26.37 -7.66
N ARG A 15 -18.10 25.50 -8.09
CA ARG A 15 -18.28 24.05 -8.14
C ARG A 15 -17.46 23.27 -7.10
N GLY A 16 -16.79 23.97 -6.18
CA GLY A 16 -16.10 23.32 -5.06
C GLY A 16 -17.07 22.56 -4.15
N ALA A 17 -16.71 21.36 -3.70
CA ALA A 17 -17.54 20.59 -2.79
C ALA A 17 -17.78 21.38 -1.48
N GLY A 18 -19.02 21.84 -1.26
CA GLY A 18 -19.37 22.69 -0.12
C GLY A 18 -18.74 24.10 -0.14
N TYR A 19 -18.18 24.52 -1.28
CA TYR A 19 -17.50 25.79 -1.44
C TYR A 19 -18.00 26.52 -2.69
N ASN A 20 -18.49 27.74 -2.50
CA ASN A 20 -18.85 28.65 -3.58
C ASN A 20 -18.18 29.99 -3.30
N ALA A 21 -17.19 30.35 -4.11
CA ALA A 21 -16.38 31.56 -3.91
C ALA A 21 -17.16 32.87 -4.04
N ARG A 22 -18.43 32.82 -4.45
CA ARG A 22 -19.33 33.98 -4.56
C ARG A 22 -20.34 34.07 -3.42
N ARG A 23 -20.42 33.06 -2.57
CA ARG A 23 -21.42 32.98 -1.51
C ARG A 23 -20.75 32.99 -0.16
N ARG A 24 -21.26 33.85 0.72
CA ARG A 24 -20.91 33.82 2.13
C ARG A 24 -21.37 32.50 2.73
N SER A 25 -20.47 31.83 3.43
CA SER A 25 -20.75 30.61 4.18
C SER A 25 -20.08 30.65 5.55
N TRP A 26 -20.39 29.68 6.40
CA TRP A 26 -19.80 29.55 7.73
C TRP A 26 -18.26 29.42 7.70
N ASN A 27 -17.68 28.91 6.61
CA ASN A 27 -16.24 28.75 6.38
C ASN A 27 -15.68 29.74 5.33
N PHE A 28 -16.49 30.67 4.83
CA PHE A 28 -16.06 31.68 3.86
C PHE A 28 -16.89 32.96 4.08
N LEU A 29 -16.52 33.71 5.12
CA LEU A 29 -17.33 34.80 5.65
C LEU A 29 -17.30 36.07 4.79
N GLU A 30 -16.23 36.27 4.02
CA GLU A 30 -16.01 37.47 3.20
C GLU A 30 -15.67 37.07 1.76
N PRO A 31 -16.69 36.83 0.91
CA PRO A 31 -16.45 36.50 -0.49
C PRO A 31 -15.74 37.61 -1.23
N TRP A 32 -14.68 37.26 -1.96
CA TRP A 32 -13.97 38.20 -2.83
C TRP A 32 -14.79 38.42 -4.11
N PRO A 33 -15.17 39.66 -4.46
CA PRO A 33 -16.06 39.93 -5.60
C PRO A 33 -15.35 39.85 -6.97
N GLY A 34 -14.08 39.47 -7.02
CA GLY A 34 -13.23 39.61 -8.20
C GLY A 34 -12.52 40.97 -8.26
N GLY A 35 -11.55 41.09 -9.16
CA GLY A 35 -10.67 42.24 -9.28
C GLY A 35 -9.28 41.87 -9.80
N GLU A 36 -8.34 42.80 -9.66
CA GLU A 36 -6.93 42.50 -9.87
C GLU A 36 -6.46 41.58 -8.74
N TRP A 37 -5.81 40.48 -9.10
CA TRP A 37 -5.26 39.50 -8.16
C TRP A 37 -3.75 39.40 -8.35
N ARG A 38 -3.00 39.68 -7.30
CA ARG A 38 -1.54 39.71 -7.26
C ARG A 38 -1.02 38.51 -6.46
N LEU A 39 0.23 38.13 -6.72
CA LEU A 39 0.94 37.17 -5.86
C LEU A 39 0.97 37.64 -4.40
N ARG A 40 1.06 38.96 -4.17
CA ARG A 40 1.03 39.56 -2.83
C ARG A 40 -0.28 39.27 -2.10
N ASP A 41 -1.42 39.30 -2.80
CA ASP A 41 -2.72 39.04 -2.18
C ASP A 41 -2.80 37.59 -1.67
N ILE A 42 -2.25 36.62 -2.42
CA ILE A 42 -2.15 35.22 -1.98
C ILE A 42 -1.32 35.12 -0.69
N ILE A 43 -0.16 35.79 -0.65
CA ILE A 43 0.73 35.79 0.51
C ILE A 43 0.04 36.44 1.71
N ASP A 44 -0.60 37.59 1.53
CA ASP A 44 -1.29 38.30 2.61
C ASP A 44 -2.44 37.47 3.18
N TYR A 45 -3.26 36.83 2.34
CA TYR A 45 -4.30 35.91 2.80
C TYR A 45 -3.74 34.75 3.63
N GLN A 46 -2.63 34.14 3.20
CA GLN A 46 -1.98 33.05 3.93
C GLN A 46 -1.40 33.52 5.27
N LEU A 47 -0.77 34.70 5.30
CA LEU A 47 -0.22 35.29 6.52
C LEU A 47 -1.35 35.66 7.50
N ILE A 48 -2.40 36.34 7.05
CA ILE A 48 -3.55 36.69 7.88
C ILE A 48 -4.19 35.43 8.47
N ALA A 49 -4.39 34.38 7.67
CA ALA A 49 -4.96 33.13 8.15
C ALA A 49 -4.07 32.46 9.21
N MET A 50 -2.76 32.40 8.98
CA MET A 50 -1.81 31.79 9.91
C MET A 50 -1.67 32.60 11.20
N GLU A 51 -1.51 33.93 11.09
CA GLU A 51 -1.43 34.84 12.23
C GLU A 51 -2.72 34.82 13.06
N SER A 52 -3.89 34.80 12.41
CA SER A 52 -5.18 34.68 13.09
C SER A 52 -5.27 33.38 13.89
N CYS A 53 -4.81 32.26 13.32
CA CYS A 53 -4.76 30.98 14.01
C CYS A 53 -3.85 31.04 15.25
N LEU A 54 -2.63 31.55 15.10
CA LEU A 54 -1.67 31.71 16.20
C LEU A 54 -2.18 32.66 17.29
N TYR A 55 -2.79 33.78 16.88
CA TYR A 55 -3.38 34.76 17.78
C TYR A 55 -4.53 34.15 18.59
N GLN A 56 -5.44 33.40 17.95
CA GLN A 56 -6.50 32.69 18.65
C GLN A 56 -5.96 31.61 19.58
N ALA A 57 -4.93 30.86 19.17
CA ALA A 57 -4.29 29.86 20.03
C ALA A 57 -3.65 30.50 21.27
N ALA A 58 -3.00 31.66 21.12
CA ALA A 58 -2.41 32.40 22.24
C ALA A 58 -3.49 32.93 23.21
N LEU A 59 -4.57 33.52 22.66
CA LEU A 59 -5.68 34.07 23.43
C LEU A 59 -6.49 32.99 24.16
N ARG A 60 -6.69 31.82 23.53
CA ARG A 60 -7.52 30.71 24.01
C ARG A 60 -6.72 29.54 24.55
N ARG A 61 -5.44 29.76 24.91
CA ARG A 61 -4.50 28.71 25.32
C ARG A 61 -5.05 27.79 26.42
N GLU A 62 -5.72 28.36 27.43
CA GLU A 62 -6.26 27.59 28.55
C GLU A 62 -7.42 26.70 28.11
N ASP A 63 -8.30 27.20 27.25
CA ASP A 63 -9.42 26.43 26.70
C ASP A 63 -8.92 25.25 25.86
N LEU A 64 -7.91 25.49 25.01
CA LEU A 64 -7.29 24.44 24.19
C LEU A 64 -6.66 23.37 25.07
N LEU A 65 -5.84 23.76 26.06
CA LEU A 65 -5.19 22.83 26.98
C LEU A 65 -6.19 22.05 27.84
N ARG A 66 -7.22 22.71 28.37
CA ARG A 66 -8.29 22.05 29.13
C ARG A 66 -9.09 21.09 28.26
N ASN A 67 -9.31 21.41 26.98
CA ASN A 67 -9.98 20.49 26.06
C ASN A 67 -9.13 19.24 25.79
N PHE A 68 -7.83 19.40 25.54
CA PHE A 68 -6.90 18.26 25.41
C PHE A 68 -6.89 17.38 26.66
N TYR A 69 -6.80 18.00 27.85
CA TYR A 69 -6.92 17.28 29.13
C TYR A 69 -8.26 16.55 29.24
N GLY A 70 -9.38 17.20 28.90
CA GLY A 70 -10.71 16.61 28.95
C GLY A 70 -10.88 15.43 27.98
N ILE A 71 -10.29 15.50 26.78
CA ILE A 71 -10.24 14.38 25.83
C ILE A 71 -9.48 13.21 26.43
N GLY A 72 -8.26 13.45 26.92
CA GLY A 72 -7.43 12.39 27.52
C GLY A 72 -8.07 11.76 28.75
N ARG A 73 -8.67 12.57 29.63
CA ARG A 73 -9.36 12.09 30.83
C ARG A 73 -10.52 11.17 30.47
N ARG A 74 -11.37 11.55 29.50
CA ARG A 74 -12.47 10.70 29.02
C ARG A 74 -11.98 9.36 28.48
N THR A 75 -10.85 9.33 27.79
CA THR A 75 -10.29 8.07 27.27
C THR A 75 -9.75 7.18 28.38
N VAL A 76 -9.05 7.74 29.38
CA VAL A 76 -8.55 6.97 30.53
C VAL A 76 -9.68 6.46 31.42
N GLU A 77 -10.76 7.23 31.58
CA GLU A 77 -11.94 6.87 32.38
C GLU A 77 -12.92 5.95 31.61
N ARG A 78 -12.60 5.53 30.38
CA ARG A 78 -13.46 4.69 29.54
C ARG A 78 -13.77 3.35 30.23
N GLN A 79 -15.05 2.98 30.26
CA GLN A 79 -15.56 1.68 30.75
C GLN A 79 -16.46 0.98 29.72
N GLU A 80 -16.31 1.32 28.44
CA GLU A 80 -17.12 0.80 27.35
C GLU A 80 -16.30 -0.11 26.44
N PRO A 81 -16.89 -1.19 25.90
CA PRO A 81 -16.21 -2.08 24.97
C PRO A 81 -15.81 -1.36 23.66
N PRO A 82 -14.78 -1.85 22.95
CA PRO A 82 -13.83 -2.86 23.42
C PRO A 82 -12.97 -2.32 24.58
N TYR A 83 -12.56 -3.20 25.49
CA TYR A 83 -11.70 -2.87 26.64
C TYR A 83 -10.22 -2.94 26.27
N ALA A 84 -9.86 -3.86 25.38
CA ALA A 84 -8.49 -4.02 24.90
C ALA A 84 -8.44 -4.70 23.54
N PHE A 85 -7.25 -4.66 22.94
CA PHE A 85 -6.85 -5.53 21.86
C PHE A 85 -5.72 -6.44 22.35
N VAL A 86 -5.82 -7.73 22.05
CA VAL A 86 -4.76 -8.70 22.34
C VAL A 86 -4.10 -9.12 21.03
N ILE A 87 -2.78 -9.04 20.99
CA ILE A 87 -1.96 -9.32 19.81
C ILE A 87 -1.07 -10.51 20.15
N PRO A 88 -1.41 -11.72 19.69
CA PRO A 88 -0.58 -12.89 19.89
C PRO A 88 0.84 -12.65 19.40
N ARG A 89 1.84 -13.09 20.17
CA ARG A 89 3.25 -12.97 19.77
C ARG A 89 3.58 -13.86 18.58
N ALA A 90 2.96 -15.04 18.53
CA ALA A 90 3.07 -15.94 17.39
C ALA A 90 2.26 -15.39 16.21
N GLN A 91 2.97 -14.89 15.21
CA GLN A 91 2.41 -14.31 13.97
C GLN A 91 3.08 -14.96 12.76
N HIS A 92 2.38 -15.01 11.64
CA HIS A 92 2.93 -15.52 10.37
C HIS A 92 4.19 -14.74 9.96
N ASP A 93 4.15 -13.41 10.11
CA ASP A 93 5.27 -12.51 9.90
C ASP A 93 5.59 -11.72 11.18
N PRO A 94 6.60 -12.16 11.97
CA PRO A 94 7.04 -11.44 13.17
C PRO A 94 7.56 -10.03 12.89
N ASN A 95 8.03 -9.74 11.66
CA ASN A 95 8.48 -8.40 11.30
C ASN A 95 7.30 -7.44 11.14
N SER A 96 6.17 -7.91 10.59
CA SER A 96 4.93 -7.13 10.55
C SER A 96 4.38 -6.84 11.95
N LEU A 97 4.46 -7.78 12.90
CA LEU A 97 4.11 -7.53 14.30
C LEU A 97 4.97 -6.41 14.90
N THR A 98 6.29 -6.51 14.71
CA THR A 98 7.23 -5.48 15.19
C THR A 98 6.87 -4.11 14.60
N ARG A 99 6.56 -4.06 13.30
CA ARG A 99 6.16 -2.83 12.61
C ARG A 99 4.86 -2.25 13.19
N LEU A 100 3.86 -3.07 13.46
CA LEU A 100 2.60 -2.65 14.09
C LEU A 100 2.86 -2.00 15.46
N LEU A 101 3.64 -2.69 16.30
CA LEU A 101 3.97 -2.20 17.64
C LEU A 101 4.80 -0.90 17.58
N GLN A 102 5.70 -0.75 16.61
CA GLN A 102 6.46 0.49 16.40
C GLN A 102 5.58 1.68 16.00
N VAL A 103 4.52 1.45 15.22
CA VAL A 103 3.55 2.51 14.91
C VAL A 103 2.84 2.98 16.17
N PHE A 104 2.49 2.06 17.06
CA PHE A 104 1.85 2.38 18.33
C PHE A 104 2.80 3.03 19.34
N GLU A 105 4.05 2.56 19.42
CA GLU A 105 5.09 3.22 20.20
C GLU A 105 5.32 4.66 19.72
N PHE A 106 5.46 4.87 18.41
CA PHE A 106 5.58 6.21 17.82
C PHE A 106 4.36 7.09 18.12
N GLY A 107 3.16 6.49 18.10
CA GLY A 107 1.91 7.12 18.48
C GLY A 107 1.69 7.25 19.99
N LEU A 108 2.69 6.95 20.82
CA LEU A 108 2.67 7.01 22.29
C LEU A 108 1.60 6.13 22.94
N VAL A 109 1.12 5.11 22.24
CA VAL A 109 0.19 4.12 22.77
C VAL A 109 0.90 3.25 23.80
N GLU A 110 0.18 3.01 24.87
CA GLU A 110 0.60 2.10 25.92
C GLU A 110 0.41 0.65 25.49
N ILE A 111 1.54 0.02 25.18
CA ILE A 111 1.70 -1.40 24.90
C ILE A 111 2.15 -2.11 26.17
N GLU A 112 1.49 -3.21 26.46
CA GLU A 112 1.82 -4.10 27.56
C GLU A 112 2.08 -5.53 27.05
N ARG A 113 2.72 -6.34 27.87
CA ARG A 113 3.03 -7.74 27.59
C ARG A 113 2.58 -8.61 28.77
N ALA A 114 1.96 -9.75 28.47
CA ALA A 114 1.55 -10.69 29.48
C ALA A 114 2.75 -11.39 30.14
N ARG A 115 2.86 -11.35 31.47
CA ARG A 115 3.88 -12.10 32.24
C ARG A 115 3.54 -13.58 32.35
N HIS A 116 2.25 -13.89 32.39
CA HIS A 116 1.69 -15.24 32.55
C HIS A 116 0.53 -15.47 31.58
N PRO A 117 0.18 -16.73 31.27
CA PRO A 117 -1.03 -17.04 30.52
C PRO A 117 -2.28 -16.45 31.18
N PHE A 118 -3.24 -15.98 30.38
CA PHE A 118 -4.49 -15.39 30.86
C PHE A 118 -5.64 -15.72 29.91
N ARG A 119 -6.87 -15.45 30.34
CA ARG A 119 -8.09 -15.69 29.55
C ARG A 119 -8.83 -14.38 29.32
N ALA A 120 -9.20 -14.09 28.08
CA ALA A 120 -10.01 -12.93 27.70
C ALA A 120 -10.85 -13.24 26.45
N GLY A 121 -12.04 -12.66 26.31
CA GLY A 121 -12.88 -12.86 25.12
C GLY A 121 -13.23 -14.33 24.82
N GLY A 122 -13.20 -15.22 25.82
CA GLY A 122 -13.44 -16.65 25.64
C GLY A 122 -12.23 -17.45 25.09
N LYS A 123 -11.06 -16.84 24.94
CA LYS A 123 -9.82 -17.45 24.43
C LYS A 123 -8.69 -17.40 25.48
N ASP A 124 -7.80 -18.38 25.42
CA ASP A 124 -6.59 -18.44 26.24
C ASP A 124 -5.40 -17.84 25.49
N TYR A 125 -4.66 -16.97 26.18
CA TYR A 125 -3.49 -16.25 25.69
C TYR A 125 -2.24 -16.66 26.45
N GLN A 126 -1.09 -16.53 25.80
CA GLN A 126 0.19 -17.02 26.33
C GLN A 126 1.00 -15.89 26.97
N ALA A 127 1.93 -16.27 27.84
CA ALA A 127 2.96 -15.34 28.29
C ALA A 127 3.74 -14.80 27.08
N GLY A 128 3.97 -13.49 27.07
CA GLY A 128 4.62 -12.79 25.97
C GLY A 128 3.68 -12.20 24.92
N ASP A 129 2.38 -12.54 24.93
CA ASP A 129 1.39 -11.87 24.07
C ASP A 129 1.26 -10.39 24.48
N TYR A 130 1.02 -9.54 23.48
CA TYR A 130 0.89 -8.09 23.69
C TYR A 130 -0.56 -7.72 23.97
N VAL A 131 -0.75 -6.73 24.83
CA VAL A 131 -2.06 -6.19 25.19
C VAL A 131 -2.03 -4.67 25.05
N ILE A 132 -3.02 -4.12 24.36
CA ILE A 132 -3.27 -2.68 24.27
C ILE A 132 -4.64 -2.42 24.90
N ARG A 133 -4.64 -2.01 26.18
CA ARG A 133 -5.87 -1.58 26.87
C ARG A 133 -6.33 -0.23 26.32
N LEU A 134 -7.63 0.00 26.18
CA LEU A 134 -8.14 1.27 25.64
C LEU A 134 -8.33 2.37 26.69
N ALA A 135 -8.37 2.00 27.97
CA ALA A 135 -8.41 2.94 29.09
C ALA A 135 -7.01 3.55 29.35
N GLN A 136 -6.53 4.35 28.40
CA GLN A 136 -5.22 5.01 28.41
C GLN A 136 -5.28 6.31 27.57
N PRO A 137 -4.32 7.26 27.70
CA PRO A 137 -4.40 8.55 27.01
C PRO A 137 -4.56 8.47 25.48
N TYR A 138 -3.89 7.51 24.82
CA TYR A 138 -3.92 7.33 23.37
C TYR A 138 -4.81 6.15 22.91
N GLY A 139 -5.71 5.67 23.78
CA GLY A 139 -6.57 4.53 23.49
C GLY A 139 -7.49 4.77 22.29
N SER A 140 -7.98 5.99 22.08
CA SER A 140 -8.79 6.33 20.90
C SER A 140 -8.02 6.27 19.58
N PHE A 141 -6.72 6.59 19.60
CA PHE A 141 -5.85 6.44 18.43
C PHE A 141 -5.60 4.95 18.14
N ALA A 142 -5.27 4.18 19.18
CA ALA A 142 -5.12 2.73 19.07
C ALA A 142 -6.39 2.07 18.51
N LYS A 143 -7.56 2.40 19.05
CA LYS A 143 -8.86 1.91 18.58
C LYS A 143 -9.08 2.18 17.10
N THR A 144 -8.88 3.43 16.67
CA THR A 144 -9.07 3.82 15.26
C THR A 144 -8.24 2.97 14.29
N LEU A 145 -7.01 2.59 14.67
CA LEU A 145 -6.11 1.82 13.80
C LEU A 145 -6.26 0.31 13.91
N LEU A 146 -6.69 -0.21 15.07
CA LEU A 146 -6.81 -1.65 15.34
C LEU A 146 -8.18 -2.22 14.99
N GLU A 147 -9.24 -1.43 15.18
CA GLU A 147 -10.60 -1.89 14.98
C GLU A 147 -10.91 -2.07 13.49
N VAL A 148 -11.77 -3.04 13.16
CA VAL A 148 -12.36 -3.14 11.81
C VAL A 148 -13.35 -2.00 11.59
N GLN A 149 -13.20 -1.25 10.50
CA GLN A 149 -14.10 -0.16 10.19
C GLN A 149 -15.38 -0.67 9.53
N HIS A 150 -16.52 -0.14 9.96
CA HIS A 150 -17.82 -0.32 9.32
C HIS A 150 -18.33 1.05 8.87
N TYR A 151 -18.22 1.33 7.57
CA TYR A 151 -18.68 2.61 7.03
C TYR A 151 -20.14 2.49 6.56
N PRO A 152 -21.03 3.42 6.96
CA PRO A 152 -22.45 3.32 6.64
C PRO A 152 -22.73 3.52 5.15
N ASP A 153 -23.73 2.83 4.63
CA ASP A 153 -24.25 3.09 3.28
C ASP A 153 -25.06 4.39 3.28
N LEU A 154 -24.39 5.50 2.99
CA LEU A 154 -24.99 6.82 2.90
C LEU A 154 -25.52 7.05 1.48
N ARG A 155 -26.77 7.54 1.38
CA ARG A 155 -27.41 7.90 0.10
C ARG A 155 -27.69 9.40 0.04
N GLU A 156 -27.66 9.98 -1.15
CA GLU A 156 -28.03 11.40 -1.34
C GLU A 156 -29.50 11.67 -0.94
N TYR A 157 -30.36 10.68 -1.12
CA TYR A 157 -31.75 10.61 -0.67
C TYR A 157 -32.16 9.12 -0.55
N PRO A 158 -33.26 8.77 0.15
CA PRO A 158 -33.71 7.39 0.26
C PRO A 158 -33.90 6.72 -1.12
N GLY A 159 -33.18 5.61 -1.37
CA GLY A 159 -33.17 4.90 -2.66
C GLY A 159 -32.31 5.56 -3.77
N GLY A 160 -31.67 6.68 -3.47
CA GLY A 160 -30.80 7.43 -4.38
C GLY A 160 -29.40 6.84 -4.55
N PRO A 161 -28.54 7.53 -5.33
CA PRO A 161 -27.16 7.11 -5.52
C PRO A 161 -26.36 7.13 -4.19
N PRO A 162 -25.30 6.30 -4.09
CA PRO A 162 -24.38 6.35 -2.97
C PRO A 162 -23.73 7.74 -2.84
N LYS A 163 -23.69 8.26 -1.62
CA LYS A 163 -22.92 9.44 -1.27
C LYS A 163 -21.48 8.99 -1.03
N ALA A 164 -20.62 9.27 -2.01
CA ALA A 164 -19.20 8.94 -1.89
C ALA A 164 -18.59 9.63 -0.65
N PRO A 165 -17.75 8.94 0.13
CA PRO A 165 -16.95 9.57 1.17
C PRO A 165 -16.00 10.60 0.56
N TYR A 166 -15.53 11.53 1.40
CA TYR A 166 -14.53 12.52 0.98
C TYR A 166 -13.18 11.87 0.65
N ASP A 167 -12.81 10.81 1.38
CA ASP A 167 -11.56 10.05 1.22
C ASP A 167 -11.86 8.55 1.38
N SER A 168 -11.05 7.81 2.15
CA SER A 168 -11.13 6.36 2.31
C SER A 168 -12.09 5.94 3.43
N THR A 169 -12.60 4.71 3.35
CA THR A 169 -13.52 4.14 4.35
C THR A 169 -12.87 3.19 5.35
N ALA A 170 -11.62 2.77 5.11
CA ALA A 170 -10.88 1.88 5.99
C ALA A 170 -9.42 2.30 6.16
N HIS A 171 -8.87 2.03 7.35
CA HIS A 171 -7.44 2.15 7.68
C HIS A 171 -6.99 1.07 8.69
N THR A 172 -7.68 -0.08 8.75
CA THR A 172 -7.39 -1.18 9.69
C THR A 172 -5.96 -1.69 9.50
N LEU A 173 -5.05 -1.24 10.35
CA LEU A 173 -3.62 -1.48 10.23
C LEU A 173 -3.24 -2.96 10.40
N PRO A 174 -3.85 -3.73 11.32
CA PRO A 174 -3.62 -5.17 11.41
C PRO A 174 -3.82 -5.91 10.09
N LEU A 175 -4.88 -5.58 9.35
CA LEU A 175 -5.18 -6.21 8.06
C LEU A 175 -4.15 -5.81 6.97
N LEU A 176 -3.74 -4.54 6.92
CA LEU A 176 -2.69 -4.06 6.00
C LEU A 176 -1.34 -4.73 6.26
N LEU A 177 -1.00 -4.96 7.53
CA LEU A 177 0.26 -5.58 7.93
C LEU A 177 0.23 -7.11 7.91
N GLY A 178 -0.95 -7.73 7.88
CA GLY A 178 -1.11 -9.18 8.04
C GLY A 178 -0.81 -9.63 9.46
N VAL A 179 -1.22 -8.84 10.47
CA VAL A 179 -1.06 -9.15 11.89
C VAL A 179 -2.41 -9.51 12.47
N HIS A 180 -2.49 -10.67 13.11
CA HIS A 180 -3.68 -11.12 13.81
C HIS A 180 -3.84 -10.35 15.13
N VAL A 181 -5.01 -9.75 15.33
CA VAL A 181 -5.38 -9.00 16.54
C VAL A 181 -6.78 -9.41 16.96
N ASP A 182 -6.94 -9.74 18.25
CA ASP A 182 -8.24 -10.05 18.85
C ASP A 182 -8.80 -8.82 19.56
N THR A 183 -10.06 -8.49 19.28
CA THR A 183 -10.83 -7.47 20.02
C THR A 183 -11.42 -8.08 21.29
N ILE A 184 -11.24 -7.42 22.43
CA ILE A 184 -11.75 -7.90 23.73
C ILE A 184 -12.88 -6.97 24.21
N ASP A 185 -14.12 -7.45 24.10
CA ASP A 185 -15.34 -6.70 24.47
C ASP A 185 -15.78 -6.88 25.93
N ALA A 186 -15.11 -7.74 26.69
CA ALA A 186 -15.40 -7.97 28.11
C ALA A 186 -14.19 -7.61 28.97
N GLU A 187 -14.45 -7.18 30.20
CA GLU A 187 -13.39 -7.01 31.20
C GLU A 187 -12.65 -8.33 31.45
N PHE A 188 -11.35 -8.22 31.75
CA PHE A 188 -10.50 -9.37 32.01
C PHE A 188 -9.40 -8.97 33.01
N VAL A 189 -8.80 -9.99 33.63
CA VAL A 189 -7.66 -9.83 34.53
C VAL A 189 -6.46 -10.52 33.90
N ALA A 190 -5.35 -9.80 33.80
CA ALA A 190 -4.08 -10.31 33.31
C ALA A 190 -2.93 -9.64 34.09
N ASP A 191 -1.88 -10.41 34.35
CA ASP A 191 -0.63 -9.85 34.86
C ASP A 191 0.21 -9.31 33.70
N LEU A 192 0.26 -7.98 33.60
CA LEU A 192 0.80 -7.25 32.46
C LEU A 192 1.99 -6.39 32.87
N GLU A 193 2.96 -6.28 31.97
CA GLU A 193 4.09 -5.35 32.11
C GLU A 193 4.20 -4.39 30.94
N ARG A 194 4.53 -3.12 31.23
CA ARG A 194 4.70 -2.08 30.22
C ARG A 194 5.90 -2.38 29.33
N VAL A 195 5.69 -2.38 28.01
CA VAL A 195 6.76 -2.42 27.01
C VAL A 195 7.36 -1.02 26.88
N ARG A 196 8.66 -0.89 27.16
CA ARG A 196 9.38 0.40 27.13
C ARG A 196 10.06 0.73 25.81
N ALA A 197 10.38 -0.30 25.03
CA ALA A 197 11.02 -0.16 23.73
C ALA A 197 10.53 -1.29 22.82
N VAL A 198 10.08 -0.95 21.62
CA VAL A 198 9.71 -1.95 20.60
C VAL A 198 10.90 -2.16 19.66
N GLY A 199 11.37 -3.40 19.61
CA GLY A 199 12.39 -3.83 18.68
C GLY A 199 12.06 -5.21 18.10
N PRO A 200 12.71 -5.59 16.99
CA PRO A 200 12.61 -6.96 16.52
C PRO A 200 13.13 -7.90 17.60
N GLU A 201 12.45 -9.02 17.78
CA GLU A 201 13.01 -10.08 18.61
C GLU A 201 14.29 -10.59 17.96
N PRO A 202 15.40 -10.71 18.71
CA PRO A 202 16.65 -11.18 18.14
C PRO A 202 16.45 -12.53 17.47
N GLY A 203 16.80 -12.56 16.18
CA GLY A 203 16.86 -13.80 15.43
C GLY A 203 18.07 -14.65 15.83
N PHE A 204 18.25 -15.77 15.13
CA PHE A 204 19.36 -16.69 15.38
C PHE A 204 19.87 -17.29 14.08
N VAL A 205 21.08 -17.84 14.14
CA VAL A 205 21.72 -18.60 13.07
C VAL A 205 22.11 -19.96 13.64
N GLU A 206 21.54 -21.03 13.10
CA GLU A 206 21.93 -22.39 13.49
C GLU A 206 23.31 -22.76 12.94
N SER A 207 23.99 -23.69 13.61
CA SER A 207 25.28 -24.20 13.16
C SER A 207 25.09 -25.24 12.06
N ALA A 208 25.10 -24.80 10.80
CA ALA A 208 25.05 -25.67 9.62
C ALA A 208 25.85 -25.09 8.46
N GLU A 209 26.31 -25.94 7.55
CA GLU A 209 26.96 -25.50 6.29
C GLU A 209 25.98 -24.75 5.38
N LYS A 210 24.69 -25.05 5.50
CA LYS A 210 23.64 -24.44 4.71
C LYS A 210 22.45 -24.08 5.58
N LEU A 211 21.90 -22.91 5.29
CA LEU A 211 20.84 -22.29 6.07
C LEU A 211 19.63 -22.01 5.19
N ALA A 212 18.44 -22.21 5.75
CA ALA A 212 17.17 -21.79 5.18
C ALA A 212 16.70 -20.49 5.86
N LEU A 213 16.10 -19.62 5.07
CA LEU A 213 15.44 -18.40 5.50
C LEU A 213 14.02 -18.38 4.90
N SER A 214 13.03 -18.23 5.77
CA SER A 214 11.62 -18.26 5.38
C SER A 214 11.26 -17.06 4.49
N PRO A 215 10.51 -17.27 3.39
CA PRO A 215 10.00 -16.18 2.56
C PRO A 215 8.81 -15.46 3.21
N ALA A 216 8.26 -15.99 4.31
CA ALA A 216 7.17 -15.37 5.05
C ALA A 216 7.61 -14.13 5.84
N PHE A 217 8.91 -13.97 6.13
CA PHE A 217 9.41 -12.89 6.98
C PHE A 217 9.67 -11.66 6.11
N GLY A 218 8.98 -10.54 6.38
CA GLY A 218 9.07 -9.34 5.55
C GLY A 218 10.50 -8.82 5.39
N ASN A 219 11.31 -8.84 6.46
CA ASN A 219 12.69 -8.36 6.41
C ASN A 219 13.66 -9.34 5.73
N ALA A 220 13.21 -10.54 5.34
CA ALA A 220 14.06 -11.49 4.62
C ALA A 220 14.59 -10.89 3.31
N TRP A 221 13.80 -10.04 2.64
CA TRP A 221 14.19 -9.38 1.41
C TRP A 221 15.37 -8.42 1.58
N ILE A 222 15.45 -7.69 2.70
CA ILE A 222 16.60 -6.85 3.04
C ILE A 222 17.85 -7.74 3.18
N ALA A 223 17.74 -8.86 3.90
CA ALA A 223 18.86 -9.79 4.06
C ALA A 223 19.30 -10.40 2.72
N VAL A 224 18.36 -10.85 1.88
CA VAL A 224 18.65 -11.39 0.54
C VAL A 224 19.36 -10.35 -0.32
N ASN A 225 18.89 -9.11 -0.36
CA ASN A 225 19.52 -8.04 -1.14
C ASN A 225 20.94 -7.71 -0.65
N ARG A 226 21.15 -7.65 0.68
CA ARG A 226 22.49 -7.44 1.27
C ARG A 226 23.43 -8.60 0.97
N LEU A 227 22.96 -9.84 1.08
CA LEU A 227 23.75 -11.04 0.76
C LEU A 227 24.14 -11.08 -0.73
N LEU A 228 23.20 -10.84 -1.64
CA LEU A 228 23.47 -10.78 -3.08
C LEU A 228 24.45 -9.66 -3.43
N ARG A 229 24.30 -8.47 -2.82
CA ARG A 229 25.22 -7.33 -3.00
C ARG A 229 26.63 -7.65 -2.54
N ALA A 230 26.77 -8.43 -1.46
CA ALA A 230 28.07 -8.90 -0.98
C ALA A 230 28.69 -10.00 -1.85
N GLY A 231 27.96 -10.56 -2.82
CA GLY A 231 28.42 -11.67 -3.66
C GLY A 231 28.21 -13.06 -3.03
N ALA A 232 27.39 -13.16 -1.98
CA ALA A 232 27.05 -14.45 -1.37
C ALA A 232 26.21 -15.32 -2.31
N GLU A 233 26.34 -16.64 -2.16
CA GLU A 233 25.49 -17.59 -2.86
C GLU A 233 24.15 -17.73 -2.15
N VAL A 234 23.12 -17.18 -2.79
CA VAL A 234 21.72 -17.33 -2.40
C VAL A 234 21.01 -18.14 -3.48
N SER A 235 20.23 -19.12 -3.07
CA SER A 235 19.34 -19.88 -3.94
C SER A 235 17.93 -19.88 -3.39
N ARG A 236 16.94 -20.23 -4.22
CA ARG A 236 15.53 -20.20 -3.87
C ARG A 236 14.84 -21.49 -4.27
N ASP A 237 14.07 -22.08 -3.36
CA ASP A 237 13.28 -23.27 -3.65
C ASP A 237 12.15 -22.91 -4.64
N PRO A 238 12.04 -23.57 -5.81
CA PRO A 238 10.99 -23.27 -6.78
C PRO A 238 9.60 -23.77 -6.35
N ARG A 239 9.46 -24.48 -5.21
CA ARG A 239 8.19 -25.04 -4.76
C ARG A 239 7.50 -24.19 -3.69
N ASP A 240 8.28 -23.57 -2.81
CA ASP A 240 7.76 -22.80 -1.67
C ASP A 240 8.44 -21.43 -1.49
N GLY A 241 9.45 -21.12 -2.29
CA GLY A 241 10.17 -19.86 -2.27
C GLY A 241 11.19 -19.71 -1.14
N THR A 242 11.46 -20.76 -0.36
CA THR A 242 12.47 -20.74 0.71
C THR A 242 13.83 -20.31 0.17
N PHE A 243 14.46 -19.35 0.84
CA PHE A 243 15.81 -18.94 0.50
C PHE A 243 16.82 -19.85 1.18
N TYR A 244 17.82 -20.32 0.43
CA TYR A 244 18.95 -21.04 0.97
C TYR A 244 20.23 -20.23 0.81
N VAL A 245 21.00 -20.14 1.89
CA VAL A 245 22.27 -19.41 1.98
C VAL A 245 23.36 -20.39 2.38
N ALA A 246 24.47 -20.38 1.65
CA ALA A 246 25.67 -21.12 2.05
C ALA A 246 26.35 -20.40 3.22
N ASN A 247 26.64 -21.09 4.32
CA ASN A 247 27.27 -20.52 5.52
C ASN A 247 28.80 -20.45 5.36
N GLN A 248 29.24 -19.66 4.38
CA GLN A 248 30.64 -19.42 4.03
C GLN A 248 30.85 -17.92 3.75
N GLU A 249 32.09 -17.47 3.61
CA GLU A 249 32.30 -16.07 3.18
C GLU A 249 31.73 -15.82 1.77
N PRO A 250 31.13 -14.64 1.52
CA PRO A 250 30.99 -13.51 2.44
C PRO A 250 29.73 -13.55 3.33
N ALA A 251 28.85 -14.56 3.19
CA ALA A 251 27.61 -14.64 3.98
C ALA A 251 27.85 -14.81 5.48
N ARG A 252 28.80 -15.67 5.86
CA ARG A 252 29.09 -16.05 7.25
C ARG A 252 29.36 -14.86 8.16
N SER A 253 30.07 -13.84 7.68
CA SER A 253 30.34 -12.62 8.45
C SER A 253 29.12 -11.70 8.60
N LEU A 254 28.14 -11.79 7.69
CA LEU A 254 26.92 -10.97 7.69
C LEU A 254 25.77 -11.60 8.49
N LEU A 255 25.67 -12.94 8.48
CA LEU A 255 24.54 -13.68 9.04
C LEU A 255 24.21 -13.33 10.52
N PRO A 256 25.17 -13.20 11.45
CA PRO A 256 24.85 -12.85 12.84
C PRO A 256 24.18 -11.48 12.97
N GLU A 257 24.65 -10.49 12.21
CA GLU A 257 24.08 -9.15 12.24
C GLU A 257 22.69 -9.12 11.58
N LEU A 258 22.54 -9.79 10.43
CA LEU A 258 21.25 -9.90 9.75
C LEU A 258 20.21 -10.58 10.66
N ALA A 259 20.56 -11.67 11.32
CA ALA A 259 19.67 -12.36 12.25
C ALA A 259 19.24 -11.45 13.40
N ARG A 260 20.20 -10.76 14.03
CA ARG A 260 19.96 -9.90 15.19
C ARG A 260 19.19 -8.63 14.84
N SER A 261 19.62 -7.87 13.84
CA SER A 261 19.07 -6.54 13.53
C SER A 261 17.74 -6.59 12.80
N LEU A 262 17.51 -7.64 12.00
CA LEU A 262 16.29 -7.80 11.19
C LEU A 262 15.29 -8.79 11.82
N GLY A 263 15.66 -9.45 12.92
CA GLY A 263 14.81 -10.45 13.59
C GLY A 263 14.60 -11.71 12.75
N LEU A 264 15.65 -12.20 12.08
CA LEU A 264 15.56 -13.31 11.12
C LEU A 264 16.10 -14.62 11.71
N ARG A 265 15.45 -15.72 11.36
CA ARG A 265 15.82 -17.06 11.81
C ARG A 265 16.42 -17.82 10.64
N PHE A 266 17.70 -18.17 10.75
CA PHE A 266 18.40 -19.01 9.78
C PHE A 266 18.52 -20.41 10.36
N THR A 267 17.79 -21.37 9.80
CA THR A 267 17.73 -22.76 10.28
C THR A 267 18.53 -23.69 9.38
N ALA A 268 19.04 -24.80 9.91
CA ALA A 268 19.79 -25.78 9.15
C ALA A 268 18.97 -26.34 7.98
N ALA A 269 19.60 -26.42 6.80
CA ALA A 269 18.98 -26.93 5.59
C ALA A 269 19.87 -27.98 4.90
N LYS A 270 19.24 -28.93 4.22
CA LYS A 270 19.93 -29.94 3.38
C LYS A 270 19.62 -29.81 1.89
N ALA A 271 18.65 -28.98 1.54
CA ALA A 271 18.15 -28.83 0.17
C ALA A 271 18.87 -27.73 -0.61
N ASN A 272 18.82 -27.85 -1.93
CA ASN A 272 19.28 -26.82 -2.87
C ASN A 272 18.08 -26.20 -3.58
N GLY A 273 18.20 -24.92 -3.91
CA GLY A 273 17.25 -24.20 -4.76
C GLY A 273 17.88 -23.77 -6.08
N ALA A 274 17.10 -23.09 -6.92
CA ALA A 274 17.62 -22.41 -8.09
C ALA A 274 18.45 -21.18 -7.65
N ARG A 275 19.63 -20.97 -8.25
CA ARG A 275 20.49 -19.83 -7.90
C ARG A 275 19.76 -18.51 -8.16
N LEU A 276 19.74 -17.64 -7.16
CA LEU A 276 19.12 -16.33 -7.23
C LEU A 276 20.13 -15.29 -7.72
N ARG A 277 19.67 -14.32 -8.52
CA ARG A 277 20.46 -13.18 -8.97
C ARG A 277 19.70 -11.91 -8.67
N ALA A 278 20.42 -10.82 -8.37
CA ALA A 278 19.79 -9.52 -8.20
C ALA A 278 19.14 -9.07 -9.52
N PRO A 279 17.85 -8.70 -9.52
CA PRO A 279 17.15 -8.32 -10.74
C PRO A 279 17.56 -6.90 -11.16
N ARG A 280 17.61 -6.66 -12.48
CA ARG A 280 17.77 -5.30 -13.02
C ARG A 280 16.39 -4.67 -13.19
N ILE A 281 16.05 -3.77 -12.28
CA ILE A 281 14.69 -3.21 -12.17
C ILE A 281 14.63 -1.83 -12.85
N GLY A 282 13.66 -1.66 -13.75
CA GLY A 282 13.24 -0.37 -14.29
C GLY A 282 11.95 0.10 -13.65
N LEU A 283 11.91 1.32 -13.11
CA LEU A 283 10.70 1.93 -12.56
C LEU A 283 10.20 3.02 -13.50
N TYR A 284 9.02 2.86 -14.09
CA TYR A 284 8.44 3.88 -14.96
C TYR A 284 8.10 5.14 -14.16
N LYS A 285 8.65 6.26 -14.61
CA LYS A 285 8.46 7.59 -14.04
C LYS A 285 7.95 8.53 -15.12
N SER A 286 6.63 8.71 -15.14
CA SER A 286 6.00 9.69 -16.02
C SER A 286 6.45 11.11 -15.67
N TYR A 287 6.46 12.00 -16.66
CA TYR A 287 6.59 13.43 -16.42
C TYR A 287 5.35 14.02 -15.74
N VAL A 288 4.18 13.38 -15.87
CA VAL A 288 3.00 13.72 -15.08
C VAL A 288 3.23 13.24 -13.64
N PRO A 289 3.18 14.13 -12.62
CA PRO A 289 3.42 13.77 -11.24
C PRO A 289 2.53 12.59 -10.80
N ASN A 290 3.18 11.57 -10.24
CA ASN A 290 2.52 10.37 -9.77
C ASN A 290 2.96 10.04 -8.34
N MET A 291 2.04 10.15 -7.38
CA MET A 291 2.32 9.81 -5.99
C MET A 291 2.67 8.32 -5.81
N ASP A 292 2.03 7.43 -6.59
CA ASP A 292 2.23 5.99 -6.49
C ASP A 292 3.66 5.59 -6.90
N GLU A 293 4.23 6.25 -7.91
CA GLU A 293 5.64 6.08 -8.28
C GLU A 293 6.56 6.42 -7.11
N GLY A 294 6.29 7.53 -6.41
CA GLY A 294 7.06 7.94 -5.24
C GLY A 294 7.01 6.90 -4.10
N TRP A 295 5.85 6.33 -3.82
CA TRP A 295 5.71 5.24 -2.84
C TRP A 295 6.42 3.96 -3.27
N THR A 296 6.35 3.62 -4.56
CA THR A 296 7.05 2.47 -5.13
C THR A 296 8.55 2.62 -4.98
N ARG A 297 9.07 3.81 -5.30
CA ARG A 297 10.47 4.18 -5.15
C ARG A 297 10.92 4.08 -3.70
N TRP A 298 10.13 4.64 -2.77
CA TRP A 298 10.40 4.54 -1.34
C TRP A 298 10.50 3.08 -0.88
N ILE A 299 9.58 2.21 -1.28
CA ILE A 299 9.63 0.79 -0.89
C ILE A 299 10.84 0.07 -1.48
N LEU A 300 11.21 0.31 -2.74
CA LEU A 300 12.43 -0.25 -3.32
C LEU A 300 13.67 0.19 -2.53
N GLU A 301 13.74 1.44 -2.10
CA GLU A 301 14.83 1.97 -1.26
C GLU A 301 14.85 1.35 0.13
N GLN A 302 13.70 1.28 0.83
CA GLN A 302 13.61 0.71 2.19
C GLN A 302 13.98 -0.78 2.22
N PHE A 303 13.68 -1.51 1.15
CA PHE A 303 14.02 -2.93 1.03
C PHE A 303 15.32 -3.18 0.25
N GLU A 304 16.06 -2.12 -0.08
CA GLU A 304 17.39 -2.17 -0.69
C GLU A 304 17.48 -2.80 -2.08
N PHE A 305 16.40 -2.68 -2.86
CA PHE A 305 16.38 -3.07 -4.27
C PHE A 305 17.05 -2.01 -5.14
N PRO A 306 18.09 -2.35 -5.93
CA PRO A 306 18.63 -1.43 -6.92
C PRO A 306 17.64 -1.28 -8.08
N TYR A 307 17.37 -0.04 -8.50
CA TYR A 307 16.48 0.27 -9.61
C TYR A 307 17.00 1.47 -10.41
N ALA A 308 16.54 1.60 -11.65
CA ALA A 308 16.71 2.82 -12.45
C ALA A 308 15.33 3.39 -12.82
N CYS A 309 15.18 4.70 -12.76
CA CYS A 309 13.99 5.37 -13.29
C CYS A 309 14.00 5.35 -14.83
N LEU A 310 12.84 5.09 -15.41
CA LEU A 310 12.58 5.10 -16.85
C LEU A 310 11.56 6.18 -17.16
N VAL A 311 11.96 7.25 -17.83
CA VAL A 311 11.02 8.22 -18.41
C VAL A 311 10.61 7.78 -19.82
N ASN A 312 9.66 8.50 -20.40
CA ASN A 312 9.04 8.15 -21.68
C ASN A 312 10.08 7.91 -22.79
N LYS A 313 11.13 8.74 -22.83
CA LYS A 313 12.17 8.69 -23.87
C LYS A 313 12.98 7.39 -23.81
N GLU A 314 13.35 6.89 -22.62
CA GLU A 314 14.11 5.64 -22.56
C GLU A 314 13.24 4.43 -22.91
N ILE A 315 11.95 4.44 -22.56
CA ILE A 315 11.04 3.34 -22.94
C ILE A 315 10.82 3.32 -24.45
N ARG A 316 10.54 4.47 -25.06
CA ARG A 316 10.33 4.60 -26.51
C ARG A 316 11.58 4.25 -27.33
N ALA A 317 12.77 4.37 -26.77
CA ALA A 317 14.01 3.98 -27.44
C ALA A 317 14.16 2.45 -27.62
N GLY A 318 13.35 1.64 -26.93
CA GLY A 318 13.37 0.18 -27.07
C GLY A 318 14.59 -0.48 -26.40
N HIS A 319 14.90 -1.71 -26.83
CA HIS A 319 16.05 -2.50 -26.33
C HIS A 319 16.08 -2.69 -24.81
N LEU A 320 14.90 -2.72 -24.18
CA LEU A 320 14.77 -2.68 -22.72
C LEU A 320 15.34 -3.93 -22.05
N ARG A 321 15.25 -5.10 -22.70
CA ARG A 321 15.70 -6.38 -22.12
C ARG A 321 17.22 -6.46 -21.95
N GLU A 322 17.96 -5.68 -22.74
CA GLU A 322 19.42 -5.54 -22.61
C GLU A 322 19.82 -4.92 -21.27
N LYS A 323 18.94 -4.10 -20.68
CA LYS A 323 19.22 -3.34 -19.44
C LYS A 323 18.43 -3.84 -18.24
N PHE A 324 17.23 -4.35 -18.46
CA PHE A 324 16.29 -4.71 -17.41
C PHE A 324 15.82 -6.16 -17.53
N ASP A 325 15.50 -6.73 -16.37
CA ASP A 325 14.81 -8.01 -16.24
C ASP A 325 13.33 -7.78 -15.88
N VAL A 326 13.05 -6.71 -15.11
CA VAL A 326 11.70 -6.36 -14.66
C VAL A 326 11.44 -4.86 -14.86
N ILE A 327 10.24 -4.51 -15.34
CA ILE A 327 9.74 -3.14 -15.42
C ILE A 327 8.50 -2.99 -14.55
N VAL A 328 8.50 -2.00 -13.67
CA VAL A 328 7.36 -1.67 -12.80
C VAL A 328 6.61 -0.47 -13.38
N LEU A 329 5.30 -0.61 -13.56
CA LEU A 329 4.39 0.43 -13.99
C LEU A 329 3.49 0.82 -12.79
N PRO A 330 3.80 1.95 -12.11
CA PRO A 330 3.00 2.45 -11.00
C PRO A 330 1.55 2.77 -11.39
N ASP A 331 0.66 2.88 -10.41
CA ASP A 331 -0.76 3.19 -10.66
C ASP A 331 -0.90 4.51 -11.43
N ALA A 332 -1.46 4.43 -12.62
CA ALA A 332 -1.78 5.57 -13.47
C ALA A 332 -2.92 5.20 -14.43
N LEU A 333 -3.70 6.20 -14.85
CA LEU A 333 -4.74 5.98 -15.86
C LEU A 333 -4.09 5.63 -17.22
N PRO A 334 -4.66 4.70 -18.00
CA PRO A 334 -4.13 4.34 -19.32
C PRO A 334 -3.92 5.55 -20.22
N ARG A 335 -4.89 6.48 -20.24
CA ARG A 335 -4.80 7.73 -21.01
C ARG A 335 -3.60 8.59 -20.58
N THR A 336 -3.32 8.68 -19.29
CA THR A 336 -2.19 9.47 -18.77
C THR A 336 -0.86 8.81 -19.13
N MET A 337 -0.78 7.49 -19.09
CA MET A 337 0.41 6.75 -19.53
C MET A 337 0.65 6.91 -21.03
N GLU A 338 -0.42 6.83 -21.83
CA GLU A 338 -0.36 6.93 -23.28
C GLU A 338 0.02 8.33 -23.76
N ALA A 339 -0.64 9.36 -23.23
CA ALA A 339 -0.57 10.72 -23.75
C ALA A 339 0.25 11.70 -22.89
N GLY A 340 0.47 11.41 -21.61
CA GLY A 340 1.17 12.28 -20.67
C GLY A 340 0.60 13.71 -20.63
N TYR A 341 1.49 14.71 -20.53
CA TYR A 341 1.09 16.12 -20.67
C TYR A 341 0.74 16.44 -22.12
N GLY A 342 -0.48 16.92 -22.32
CA GLY A 342 -0.97 17.40 -23.62
C GLY A 342 -0.95 18.93 -23.71
N THR A 343 -1.88 19.46 -24.50
CA THR A 343 -2.09 20.90 -24.66
C THR A 343 -3.16 21.43 -23.72
N ALA A 344 -3.00 22.67 -23.28
CA ALA A 344 -4.02 23.42 -22.55
C ALA A 344 -5.19 23.77 -23.48
N PRO A 345 -6.37 24.13 -22.94
CA PRO A 345 -7.44 24.74 -23.73
C PRO A 345 -6.90 25.93 -24.55
N GLY A 346 -7.06 25.89 -25.88
CA GLY A 346 -6.46 26.87 -26.80
C GLY A 346 -5.20 26.38 -27.53
N GLY A 347 -4.75 25.15 -27.31
CA GLY A 347 -3.75 24.47 -28.14
C GLY A 347 -2.28 24.71 -27.76
N SER A 348 -2.01 25.52 -26.74
CA SER A 348 -0.64 25.73 -26.23
C SER A 348 -0.17 24.54 -25.39
N PRO A 349 1.09 24.12 -25.45
CA PRO A 349 1.63 23.06 -24.58
C PRO A 349 1.48 23.42 -23.10
N VAL A 350 1.07 22.47 -22.26
CA VAL A 350 1.03 22.67 -20.79
C VAL A 350 2.44 22.71 -20.21
N MET A 351 3.36 21.98 -20.83
CA MET A 351 4.75 21.83 -20.43
C MET A 351 5.68 22.01 -21.64
N PRO A 352 6.99 22.27 -21.43
CA PRO A 352 7.99 22.17 -22.49
C PRO A 352 7.94 20.82 -23.22
N GLU A 353 8.45 20.78 -24.45
CA GLU A 353 8.39 19.60 -25.33
C GLU A 353 9.06 18.38 -24.67
N GLU A 354 10.19 18.58 -23.97
CA GLU A 354 10.92 17.49 -23.31
C GLU A 354 10.14 16.78 -22.19
N PHE A 355 9.11 17.45 -21.64
CA PHE A 355 8.23 16.94 -20.58
C PHE A 355 6.81 16.62 -21.06
N SER A 356 6.56 16.77 -22.36
CA SER A 356 5.25 16.54 -22.99
C SER A 356 5.15 15.13 -23.57
N GLY A 357 3.91 14.68 -23.81
CA GLY A 357 3.64 13.35 -24.36
C GLY A 357 3.77 12.21 -23.34
N GLY A 358 3.36 11.01 -23.75
CA GLY A 358 3.42 9.79 -22.96
C GLY A 358 4.25 8.70 -23.65
N LEU A 359 3.90 7.45 -23.37
CA LEU A 359 4.52 6.28 -23.98
C LEU A 359 4.20 6.19 -25.48
N GLY A 360 2.95 6.50 -25.85
CA GLY A 360 2.45 6.31 -27.22
C GLY A 360 2.59 4.86 -27.71
N GLU A 361 2.37 4.67 -29.01
CA GLU A 361 2.50 3.35 -29.63
C GLU A 361 3.94 2.83 -29.65
N GLU A 362 4.94 3.71 -29.78
CA GLU A 362 6.36 3.34 -29.71
C GLU A 362 6.72 2.75 -28.34
N GLY A 363 6.29 3.38 -27.25
CA GLY A 363 6.52 2.88 -25.90
C GLY A 363 5.75 1.60 -25.62
N ALA A 364 4.50 1.50 -26.08
CA ALA A 364 3.71 0.27 -25.99
C ALA A 364 4.39 -0.89 -26.75
N ALA A 365 4.88 -0.64 -27.96
CA ALA A 365 5.60 -1.63 -28.76
C ALA A 365 6.88 -2.12 -28.07
N ALA A 366 7.68 -1.20 -27.52
CA ALA A 366 8.89 -1.52 -26.78
C ALA A 366 8.60 -2.37 -25.52
N LEU A 367 7.51 -2.08 -24.80
CA LEU A 367 7.09 -2.87 -23.65
C LEU A 367 6.59 -4.27 -24.05
N ARG A 368 5.86 -4.39 -25.17
CA ARG A 368 5.45 -5.70 -25.71
C ARG A 368 6.65 -6.54 -26.13
N GLU A 369 7.63 -5.92 -26.79
CA GLU A 369 8.89 -6.57 -27.16
C GLU A 369 9.64 -7.06 -25.92
N PHE A 370 9.78 -6.19 -24.91
CA PHE A 370 10.42 -6.51 -23.64
C PHE A 370 9.80 -7.73 -22.96
N ALA A 371 8.47 -7.76 -22.81
CA ALA A 371 7.76 -8.88 -22.23
C ALA A 371 7.96 -10.15 -23.08
N SER A 372 7.77 -10.05 -24.39
CA SER A 372 7.92 -11.18 -25.33
C SER A 372 9.31 -11.80 -25.29
N ALA A 373 10.35 -11.00 -25.05
CA ALA A 373 11.75 -11.42 -24.94
C ALA A 373 12.11 -12.08 -23.58
N GLY A 374 11.15 -12.27 -22.67
CA GLY A 374 11.40 -12.85 -21.34
C GLY A 374 11.63 -11.80 -20.26
N GLY A 375 11.12 -10.58 -20.44
CA GLY A 375 11.03 -9.58 -19.38
C GLY A 375 9.73 -9.73 -18.58
N VAL A 376 9.72 -9.22 -17.34
CA VAL A 376 8.52 -9.20 -16.49
C VAL A 376 8.02 -7.77 -16.34
N ILE A 377 6.74 -7.53 -16.59
CA ILE A 377 6.10 -6.23 -16.33
C ILE A 377 5.19 -6.35 -15.13
N LEU A 378 5.38 -5.52 -14.10
CA LEU A 378 4.48 -5.43 -12.95
C LEU A 378 3.60 -4.19 -13.11
N ALA A 379 2.31 -4.39 -13.40
CA ALA A 379 1.37 -3.29 -13.63
C ALA A 379 0.45 -3.09 -12.42
N PHE A 380 0.51 -1.91 -11.80
CA PHE A 380 -0.24 -1.63 -10.58
C PHE A 380 -1.59 -0.99 -10.86
N ASN A 381 -2.62 -1.54 -10.23
CA ASN A 381 -3.99 -1.03 -10.22
C ASN A 381 -4.46 -0.64 -11.63
N ARG A 382 -4.57 0.66 -11.95
CA ARG A 382 -5.07 1.13 -13.25
C ARG A 382 -4.05 0.98 -14.39
N ALA A 383 -2.75 0.84 -14.09
CA ALA A 383 -1.76 0.49 -15.10
C ALA A 383 -1.98 -0.93 -15.65
N SER A 384 -2.66 -1.81 -14.90
CA SER A 384 -3.10 -3.12 -15.42
C SER A 384 -4.08 -2.97 -16.58
N LEU A 385 -4.89 -1.91 -16.61
CA LEU A 385 -5.78 -1.63 -17.74
C LEU A 385 -4.98 -1.22 -18.97
N TYR A 386 -3.92 -0.42 -18.80
CA TYR A 386 -2.99 -0.10 -19.89
C TYR A 386 -2.31 -1.37 -20.42
N ALA A 387 -1.91 -2.28 -19.53
CA ALA A 387 -1.32 -3.55 -19.90
C ALA A 387 -2.29 -4.46 -20.70
N ILE A 388 -3.57 -4.50 -20.32
CA ILE A 388 -4.61 -5.20 -21.09
C ILE A 388 -4.80 -4.54 -22.46
N GLU A 389 -5.06 -3.24 -22.49
CA GLU A 389 -5.44 -2.50 -23.70
C GLU A 389 -4.32 -2.36 -24.72
N ARG A 390 -3.08 -2.12 -24.26
CA ARG A 390 -1.95 -1.75 -25.12
C ARG A 390 -0.86 -2.80 -25.19
N LEU A 391 -0.72 -3.66 -24.17
CA LEU A 391 0.32 -4.69 -24.14
C LEU A 391 -0.21 -6.09 -24.47
N GLY A 392 -1.52 -6.25 -24.57
CA GLY A 392 -2.17 -7.50 -24.95
C GLY A 392 -2.14 -8.56 -23.85
N ALA A 393 -2.15 -8.17 -22.57
CA ALA A 393 -2.29 -9.10 -21.47
C ALA A 393 -3.65 -9.84 -21.57
N GLY A 394 -3.64 -11.18 -21.46
CA GLY A 394 -4.80 -12.07 -21.69
C GLY A 394 -5.87 -12.02 -20.59
N ALA A 395 -6.32 -10.84 -20.21
CA ALA A 395 -7.34 -10.61 -19.19
C ALA A 395 -8.33 -9.51 -19.63
N ARG A 396 -9.49 -9.45 -18.98
CA ARG A 396 -10.45 -8.37 -19.12
C ARG A 396 -10.85 -7.84 -17.76
N ASN A 397 -11.13 -6.54 -17.66
CA ASN A 397 -11.71 -5.94 -16.46
C ASN A 397 -13.23 -6.20 -16.45
N VAL A 398 -13.72 -6.86 -15.41
CA VAL A 398 -15.15 -7.21 -15.27
C VAL A 398 -16.01 -6.04 -14.80
N LEU A 399 -15.37 -4.96 -14.36
CA LEU A 399 -16.02 -3.73 -13.92
C LEU A 399 -16.14 -2.68 -15.04
N THR A 400 -15.78 -3.04 -16.27
CA THR A 400 -15.82 -2.12 -17.42
C THR A 400 -17.26 -1.67 -17.68
N GLY A 401 -17.46 -0.34 -17.80
CA GLY A 401 -18.77 0.26 -18.10
C GLY A 401 -19.70 0.40 -16.89
N LEU A 402 -19.29 -0.04 -15.70
CA LEU A 402 -20.06 0.13 -14.47
C LEU A 402 -19.90 1.53 -13.90
N SER A 403 -20.97 2.06 -13.31
CA SER A 403 -20.94 3.36 -12.64
C SER A 403 -20.68 3.20 -11.15
N ASN A 404 -20.35 4.30 -10.47
CA ASN A 404 -20.25 4.34 -9.00
C ASN A 404 -21.58 4.00 -8.29
N ARG A 405 -22.70 3.90 -9.03
CA ARG A 405 -23.98 3.43 -8.48
C ARG A 405 -24.08 1.91 -8.41
N ASP A 406 -23.29 1.21 -9.22
CA ASP A 406 -23.31 -0.24 -9.37
C ASP A 406 -22.17 -0.86 -8.56
N PHE A 407 -20.98 -0.27 -8.64
CA PHE A 407 -19.79 -0.73 -7.91
C PHE A 407 -19.04 0.46 -7.30
N LEU A 408 -18.78 0.40 -6.00
CA LEU A 408 -18.01 1.43 -5.31
C LEU A 408 -17.22 0.83 -4.14
N ALA A 409 -15.89 0.98 -4.19
CA ALA A 409 -14.96 0.63 -3.12
C ALA A 409 -14.02 1.84 -2.88
N PRO A 410 -14.46 2.84 -2.10
CA PRO A 410 -13.73 4.09 -1.92
C PRO A 410 -12.73 3.93 -0.77
N GLY A 411 -11.64 3.20 -1.03
CA GLY A 411 -10.62 2.88 -0.02
C GLY A 411 -11.16 1.91 1.01
N ALA A 412 -11.20 0.63 0.66
CA ALA A 412 -11.67 -0.46 1.51
C ALA A 412 -10.66 -1.62 1.51
N LEU A 413 -10.69 -2.43 2.55
CA LEU A 413 -9.90 -3.66 2.63
C LEU A 413 -10.80 -4.83 2.28
N LEU A 414 -10.40 -5.57 1.25
CA LEU A 414 -11.13 -6.72 0.74
C LEU A 414 -10.31 -7.98 0.99
N THR A 415 -10.96 -9.06 1.44
CA THR A 415 -10.35 -10.37 1.56
C THR A 415 -10.15 -10.97 0.18
N ALA A 416 -8.96 -11.54 -0.06
CA ALA A 416 -8.65 -12.35 -1.22
C ALA A 416 -8.16 -13.73 -0.78
N VAL A 417 -8.50 -14.75 -1.56
CA VAL A 417 -7.95 -16.10 -1.48
C VAL A 417 -6.69 -16.17 -2.35
N VAL A 418 -5.64 -16.79 -1.83
CA VAL A 418 -4.31 -16.82 -2.41
C VAL A 418 -3.99 -18.23 -2.89
N ASP A 419 -3.55 -18.38 -4.15
CA ASP A 419 -2.89 -19.60 -4.61
C ASP A 419 -1.44 -19.62 -4.13
N THR A 420 -1.21 -20.20 -2.95
CA THR A 420 0.12 -20.26 -2.33
C THR A 420 1.10 -21.18 -3.05
N SER A 421 0.65 -21.94 -4.07
CA SER A 421 1.53 -22.74 -4.91
C SER A 421 2.18 -21.93 -6.04
N HIS A 422 1.60 -20.77 -6.36
CA HIS A 422 2.11 -19.89 -7.40
C HIS A 422 3.36 -19.12 -6.91
N PRO A 423 4.45 -18.99 -7.72
CA PRO A 423 5.68 -18.33 -7.29
C PRO A 423 5.52 -16.87 -6.81
N LEU A 424 4.55 -16.15 -7.37
CA LEU A 424 4.16 -14.82 -6.92
C LEU A 424 3.68 -14.77 -5.46
N ALA A 425 3.11 -15.85 -4.95
CA ALA A 425 2.49 -15.92 -3.63
C ALA A 425 3.34 -16.63 -2.57
N PHE A 426 4.61 -16.96 -2.88
CA PHE A 426 5.49 -17.58 -1.90
C PHE A 426 5.62 -16.75 -0.62
N GLY A 427 5.46 -17.42 0.53
CA GLY A 427 5.50 -16.81 1.86
C GLY A 427 4.20 -16.12 2.28
N MET A 428 3.13 -16.14 1.49
CA MET A 428 1.83 -15.59 1.87
C MET A 428 0.94 -16.62 2.59
N GLU A 429 0.00 -16.13 3.38
CA GLU A 429 -1.09 -16.95 3.92
C GLU A 429 -2.15 -17.26 2.84
N PRO A 430 -2.96 -18.32 2.99
CA PRO A 430 -4.02 -18.67 2.04
C PRO A 430 -5.11 -17.61 1.87
N ARG A 431 -5.20 -16.66 2.81
CA ARG A 431 -6.10 -15.50 2.74
C ARG A 431 -5.34 -14.25 3.14
N THR A 432 -5.62 -13.14 2.48
CA THR A 432 -5.01 -11.84 2.78
C THR A 432 -5.99 -10.71 2.53
N ALA A 433 -5.75 -9.55 3.14
CA ALA A 433 -6.48 -8.33 2.84
C ALA A 433 -5.74 -7.54 1.74
N VAL A 434 -6.49 -7.08 0.74
CA VAL A 434 -5.99 -6.21 -0.33
C VAL A 434 -6.67 -4.85 -0.25
N TRP A 435 -5.91 -3.80 -0.50
CA TRP A 435 -6.43 -2.43 -0.58
C TRP A 435 -7.14 -2.21 -1.91
N SER A 436 -8.43 -1.86 -1.88
CA SER A 436 -9.23 -1.54 -3.05
C SER A 436 -9.60 -0.05 -3.07
N GLU A 437 -9.16 0.65 -4.11
CA GLU A 437 -9.50 2.05 -4.38
C GLU A 437 -9.44 2.32 -5.89
N SER A 438 -10.61 2.54 -6.50
CA SER A 438 -10.73 2.63 -7.97
C SER A 438 -10.07 1.45 -8.69
N SER A 439 -10.22 0.27 -8.09
CA SER A 439 -9.46 -0.93 -8.42
C SER A 439 -10.21 -1.83 -9.42
N PRO A 440 -9.54 -2.32 -10.48
CA PRO A 440 -10.15 -3.27 -11.39
C PRO A 440 -10.22 -4.68 -10.77
N ALA A 441 -11.13 -5.50 -11.28
CA ALA A 441 -11.20 -6.93 -11.02
C ALA A 441 -11.18 -7.66 -12.36
N PHE A 442 -10.55 -8.82 -12.41
CA PHE A 442 -10.18 -9.44 -13.68
C PHE A 442 -10.81 -10.82 -13.91
N ALA A 443 -11.05 -11.12 -15.17
CA ALA A 443 -11.27 -12.47 -15.67
C ALA A 443 -10.24 -12.79 -16.76
N PRO A 444 -9.82 -14.07 -16.92
CA PRO A 444 -9.07 -14.49 -18.10
C PRO A 444 -9.81 -14.14 -19.39
N SER A 445 -9.07 -13.80 -20.44
CA SER A 445 -9.62 -13.52 -21.77
C SER A 445 -8.79 -14.20 -22.86
N SER A 446 -9.48 -14.76 -23.85
CA SER A 446 -8.89 -15.35 -25.06
C SER A 446 -9.01 -14.46 -26.29
N GLU A 447 -9.51 -13.23 -26.13
CA GLU A 447 -9.74 -12.29 -27.24
C GLU A 447 -8.45 -11.60 -27.73
N GLY A 448 -7.37 -11.68 -26.95
CA GLY A 448 -6.08 -11.06 -27.24
C GLY A 448 -5.07 -11.96 -27.97
N PRO A 449 -3.91 -11.41 -28.36
CA PRO A 449 -2.87 -12.15 -29.08
C PRO A 449 -2.08 -13.14 -28.20
N ASN A 450 -2.22 -13.03 -26.88
CA ASN A 450 -1.50 -13.84 -25.90
C ASN A 450 -2.45 -14.82 -25.17
N PRO A 451 -1.93 -15.91 -24.59
CA PRO A 451 -2.76 -16.85 -23.84
C PRO A 451 -3.49 -16.19 -22.67
N PRO A 452 -4.63 -16.77 -22.22
CA PRO A 452 -5.36 -16.26 -21.07
C PRO A 452 -4.49 -16.21 -19.81
N ALA A 453 -4.63 -15.12 -19.07
CA ALA A 453 -3.93 -14.93 -17.81
C ALA A 453 -4.43 -15.92 -16.74
N VAL A 454 -3.52 -16.33 -15.86
CA VAL A 454 -3.79 -17.24 -14.74
C VAL A 454 -3.97 -16.42 -13.46
N PRO A 455 -5.04 -16.63 -12.71
CA PRO A 455 -5.28 -15.89 -11.47
C PRO A 455 -4.46 -16.43 -10.31
N VAL A 456 -3.82 -15.52 -9.58
CA VAL A 456 -2.99 -15.79 -8.41
C VAL A 456 -3.74 -15.48 -7.12
N LEU A 457 -4.47 -14.36 -7.11
CA LEU A 457 -5.39 -13.99 -6.03
C LEU A 457 -6.80 -13.79 -6.59
N ARG A 458 -7.80 -14.28 -5.86
CA ARG A 458 -9.22 -14.14 -6.21
C ARG A 458 -10.04 -13.60 -5.04
N TYR A 459 -11.10 -12.87 -5.33
CA TYR A 459 -12.11 -12.61 -4.31
C TYR A 459 -12.83 -13.91 -3.94
N PRO A 460 -13.07 -14.16 -2.64
CA PRO A 460 -13.79 -15.35 -2.17
C PRO A 460 -15.24 -15.35 -2.65
N ASP A 461 -15.89 -16.49 -2.44
CA ASP A 461 -17.34 -16.61 -2.48
C ASP A 461 -17.97 -15.72 -1.39
N GLY A 462 -19.09 -15.08 -1.70
CA GLY A 462 -19.78 -14.15 -0.81
C GLY A 462 -19.16 -12.75 -0.75
N ASN A 463 -19.37 -12.06 0.37
CA ASN A 463 -18.92 -10.68 0.55
C ASN A 463 -17.41 -10.62 0.90
N PRO A 464 -16.55 -10.02 0.06
CA PRO A 464 -15.13 -9.93 0.34
C PRO A 464 -14.79 -8.79 1.32
N LEU A 465 -15.73 -7.92 1.72
CA LEU A 465 -15.43 -6.78 2.59
C LEU A 465 -14.86 -7.22 3.95
N ALA A 466 -13.59 -6.89 4.19
CA ALA A 466 -12.93 -7.10 5.47
C ALA A 466 -13.03 -5.87 6.36
N SER A 467 -12.92 -4.66 5.79
CA SER A 467 -13.08 -3.39 6.50
C SER A 467 -13.42 -2.24 5.56
N GLY A 468 -14.25 -1.31 6.02
CA GLY A 468 -14.69 -0.12 5.30
C GLY A 468 -16.08 -0.26 4.72
N TRP A 469 -16.22 0.03 3.43
CA TRP A 469 -17.46 -0.13 2.69
C TRP A 469 -17.23 -0.57 1.25
N LEU A 470 -18.11 -1.46 0.79
CA LEU A 470 -18.15 -2.00 -0.56
C LEU A 470 -19.61 -2.01 -1.02
N LEU A 471 -19.84 -1.45 -2.20
CA LEU A 471 -21.08 -1.60 -2.96
C LEU A 471 -20.81 -2.48 -4.18
N GLY A 472 -21.69 -3.45 -4.44
CA GLY A 472 -21.61 -4.29 -5.63
C GLY A 472 -20.71 -5.51 -5.47
N GLU A 473 -20.66 -6.09 -4.27
CA GLU A 473 -19.80 -7.23 -3.92
C GLU A 473 -19.92 -8.42 -4.89
N LYS A 474 -21.14 -8.70 -5.37
CA LYS A 474 -21.42 -9.79 -6.33
C LYS A 474 -20.77 -9.61 -7.69
N LEU A 475 -20.41 -8.38 -8.07
CA LEU A 475 -19.80 -8.09 -9.37
C LEU A 475 -18.34 -8.53 -9.44
N ILE A 476 -17.68 -8.67 -8.29
CA ILE A 476 -16.27 -9.09 -8.20
C ILE A 476 -16.11 -10.49 -7.61
N GLU A 477 -17.18 -11.13 -7.17
CA GLU A 477 -17.18 -12.49 -6.62
C GLU A 477 -16.49 -13.47 -7.59
N HIS A 478 -15.60 -14.31 -7.07
CA HIS A 478 -14.74 -15.27 -7.80
C HIS A 478 -13.74 -14.68 -8.83
N HIS A 479 -13.84 -13.40 -9.12
CA HIS A 479 -12.94 -12.71 -10.04
C HIS A 479 -11.57 -12.49 -9.41
N ALA A 480 -10.57 -12.34 -10.26
CA ALA A 480 -9.19 -12.20 -9.83
C ALA A 480 -8.88 -10.76 -9.44
N VAL A 481 -8.06 -10.59 -8.41
CA VAL A 481 -7.43 -9.32 -8.06
C VAL A 481 -5.95 -9.30 -8.45
N VAL A 482 -5.29 -10.46 -8.58
CA VAL A 482 -3.95 -10.55 -9.18
C VAL A 482 -3.94 -11.65 -10.22
N MET A 483 -3.39 -11.36 -11.39
CA MET A 483 -3.23 -12.32 -12.47
C MET A 483 -1.82 -12.29 -13.05
N ASP A 484 -1.33 -13.45 -13.47
CA ASP A 484 -0.13 -13.62 -14.27
C ASP A 484 -0.52 -13.86 -15.73
N ALA A 485 -0.20 -12.91 -16.62
CA ALA A 485 -0.46 -13.01 -18.05
C ALA A 485 0.83 -13.39 -18.81
N PRO A 486 0.92 -14.61 -19.37
CA PRO A 486 2.08 -14.99 -20.17
C PRO A 486 2.12 -14.22 -21.50
N VAL A 487 3.28 -13.69 -21.87
CA VAL A 487 3.51 -12.95 -23.12
C VAL A 487 4.85 -13.37 -23.72
N GLY A 488 4.83 -14.12 -24.82
CA GLY A 488 6.03 -14.72 -25.40
C GLY A 488 6.78 -15.60 -24.39
N LYS A 489 8.01 -15.22 -24.05
CA LYS A 489 8.83 -15.91 -23.02
C LYS A 489 8.74 -15.27 -21.64
N GLY A 490 8.04 -14.14 -21.51
CA GLY A 490 7.95 -13.37 -20.28
C GLY A 490 6.51 -13.26 -19.79
N HIS A 491 6.31 -12.32 -18.87
CA HIS A 491 5.09 -12.22 -18.09
C HIS A 491 4.67 -10.77 -17.89
N ILE A 492 3.37 -10.53 -17.87
CA ILE A 492 2.78 -9.27 -17.43
C ILE A 492 1.90 -9.59 -16.21
N ILE A 493 2.31 -9.12 -15.05
CA ILE A 493 1.59 -9.32 -13.80
C ILE A 493 0.63 -8.15 -13.59
N LEU A 494 -0.66 -8.47 -13.55
CA LEU A 494 -1.74 -7.51 -13.37
C LEU A 494 -2.12 -7.47 -11.91
N PHE A 495 -1.91 -6.33 -11.26
CA PHE A 495 -2.41 -6.07 -9.92
C PHE A 495 -3.68 -5.22 -10.02
N GLY A 496 -4.79 -5.72 -9.50
CA GLY A 496 -6.06 -5.02 -9.33
C GLY A 496 -6.07 -4.20 -8.05
N MET A 497 -4.89 -3.74 -7.62
CA MET A 497 -4.63 -2.96 -6.43
C MET A 497 -3.19 -2.43 -6.50
N ARG A 498 -2.82 -1.56 -5.56
CA ARG A 498 -1.43 -1.11 -5.38
C ARG A 498 -0.78 -2.00 -4.32
N PRO A 499 0.10 -2.96 -4.68
CA PRO A 499 0.64 -3.91 -3.70
C PRO A 499 1.47 -3.22 -2.62
N GLN A 500 2.01 -2.05 -2.92
CA GLN A 500 2.77 -1.20 -2.01
C GLN A 500 1.95 -0.07 -1.36
N TYR A 501 0.62 -0.04 -1.47
CA TYR A 501 -0.24 1.11 -1.12
C TYR A 501 0.31 1.95 0.05
N ARG A 502 0.74 3.19 -0.28
CA ARG A 502 1.31 4.19 0.64
C ARG A 502 2.39 3.67 1.60
N ALA A 503 3.13 2.63 1.20
CA ALA A 503 4.09 1.90 2.02
C ALA A 503 3.49 1.27 3.31
N GLN A 504 2.21 0.90 3.30
CA GLN A 504 1.50 0.35 4.46
C GLN A 504 1.11 -1.12 4.32
N SER A 505 0.84 -1.60 3.10
CA SER A 505 0.35 -2.96 2.86
C SER A 505 1.45 -4.02 2.90
N HIS A 506 2.11 -4.21 4.05
CA HIS A 506 3.19 -5.19 4.21
C HIS A 506 2.76 -6.61 3.83
N THR A 507 1.49 -6.95 4.01
CA THR A 507 0.96 -8.27 3.62
C THR A 507 1.07 -8.53 2.10
N THR A 508 0.91 -7.50 1.27
CA THR A 508 0.97 -7.60 -0.20
C THR A 508 2.34 -7.26 -0.79
N PHE A 509 3.29 -6.76 0.01
CA PHE A 509 4.67 -6.52 -0.47
C PHE A 509 5.32 -7.79 -1.00
N LYS A 510 4.98 -8.95 -0.42
CA LYS A 510 5.50 -10.26 -0.88
C LYS A 510 5.17 -10.51 -2.35
N LEU A 511 3.95 -10.15 -2.80
CA LEU A 511 3.58 -10.27 -4.22
C LEU A 511 4.47 -9.40 -5.11
N PHE A 512 4.70 -8.15 -4.70
CA PHE A 512 5.55 -7.22 -5.43
C PHE A 512 6.98 -7.76 -5.51
N PHE A 513 7.57 -8.13 -4.37
CA PHE A 513 8.95 -8.60 -4.32
C PHE A 513 9.14 -9.94 -5.03
N ASN A 514 8.20 -10.87 -4.92
CA ASN A 514 8.23 -12.10 -5.71
C ASN A 514 8.20 -11.80 -7.21
N GLY A 515 7.39 -10.84 -7.65
CA GLY A 515 7.33 -10.40 -9.04
C GLY A 515 8.64 -9.80 -9.57
N LEU A 516 9.52 -9.29 -8.69
CA LEU A 516 10.84 -8.79 -9.08
C LEU A 516 11.83 -9.92 -9.41
N PHE A 517 11.55 -11.17 -9.05
CA PHE A 517 12.44 -12.33 -9.25
C PHE A 517 11.79 -13.46 -10.07
N LEU A 518 10.67 -13.19 -10.74
CA LEU A 518 9.99 -14.18 -11.59
C LEU A 518 10.84 -14.61 -12.79
#